data_AF-A0A817PA81-F1
#
_entry.id   AF-A0A817PA81-F1
#
_cell.length_a   1.000
_cell.length_b   1.000
_cell.length_c   1.000
_cell.angle_alpha   90.00
_cell.angle_beta   90.00
_cell.angle_gamma   90.00
#
_symmetry.space_group_name_H-M   'P 1'
#
loop_
_entity.id
_entity.type
_entity.pdbx_description
1 polymer ?
#
loop_
_entity_poly.entity_id
_entity_poly.type
_entity_poly.pdbx_seq_one_letter_code
_entity_poly.pdbx_strand_id
1 'polypeptide(L)'
;MSQFLEQQTKINGNDIFEANVIVYSLCTNDVGNIGATAAIKQCRELINLTRELFPKLQEIGWIALSPRSKPSRLYNSEEIGIHYHHFNQLLAELGKEMNFDIIYANLQTQHLHIDGLHPSISSGRNQMHCLIGLTKRLYC
;
A
#
# COMPACT_ATOMS: atom_id res chain seq x y z
N MET A 1 -26.69 22.09 -1.45
CA MET A 1 -25.94 20.91 -1.95
C MET A 1 -24.84 21.27 -2.97
N SER A 2 -24.76 22.50 -3.50
CA SER A 2 -23.70 22.90 -4.45
C SER A 2 -22.47 23.60 -3.83
N GLN A 3 -22.60 24.24 -2.67
CA GLN A 3 -21.48 25.01 -2.08
C GLN A 3 -20.39 24.16 -1.42
N PHE A 4 -20.68 22.90 -1.06
CA PHE A 4 -19.70 22.00 -0.44
C PHE A 4 -18.78 21.35 -1.49
N LEU A 5 -19.27 21.15 -2.72
CA LEU A 5 -18.46 20.67 -3.85
C LEU A 5 -17.60 21.81 -4.45
N GLU A 6 -18.08 23.05 -4.43
CA GLU A 6 -17.30 24.22 -4.87
C GLU A 6 -16.18 24.63 -3.90
N GLN A 7 -16.24 24.24 -2.63
CA GLN A 7 -15.17 24.52 -1.68
C GLN A 7 -14.00 23.54 -1.75
N GLN A 8 -14.20 22.31 -2.26
CA GLN A 8 -13.09 21.38 -2.50
C GLN A 8 -12.34 21.67 -3.81
N THR A 9 -12.99 22.29 -4.80
CA THR A 9 -12.33 22.75 -6.03
C THR A 9 -11.62 24.10 -5.90
N LYS A 10 -11.72 24.77 -4.73
CA LYS A 10 -11.03 26.03 -4.40
C LYS A 10 -9.84 25.87 -3.46
N ILE A 11 -9.30 24.66 -3.33
CA ILE A 11 -7.91 24.47 -2.87
C ILE A 11 -7.05 24.60 -4.13
N ASN A 12 -6.60 25.83 -4.42
CA ASN A 12 -5.62 26.18 -5.45
C ASN A 12 -5.77 25.48 -6.81
N GLY A 13 -6.50 26.13 -7.73
CA GLY A 13 -6.35 25.84 -9.15
C GLY A 13 -4.88 25.90 -9.56
N ASN A 14 -4.43 24.82 -10.22
CA ASN A 14 -3.10 24.56 -10.79
C ASN A 14 -2.02 23.86 -9.96
N ASP A 15 -2.26 23.50 -8.70
CA ASP A 15 -1.45 22.43 -8.11
C ASP A 15 -2.12 21.09 -8.43
N ILE A 16 -2.13 20.72 -9.72
CA ILE A 16 -2.17 19.30 -10.06
C ILE A 16 -1.03 18.72 -9.25
N PHE A 17 -1.33 17.79 -8.35
CA PHE A 17 -0.31 17.06 -7.60
C PHE A 17 0.54 16.35 -8.67
N GLU A 18 1.62 16.99 -9.13
CA GLU A 18 2.61 16.42 -10.04
C GLU A 18 3.46 15.44 -9.22
N ALA A 19 2.78 14.44 -8.64
CA ALA A 19 3.43 13.28 -8.15
C ALA A 19 3.98 12.53 -9.37
N ASN A 20 5.29 12.50 -9.48
CA ASN A 20 5.99 11.57 -10.38
C ASN A 20 5.93 10.13 -9.83
N VAL A 21 5.61 9.99 -8.54
CA VAL A 21 5.58 8.72 -7.81
C VAL A 21 4.37 8.63 -6.90
N ILE A 22 3.69 7.48 -6.94
CA ILE A 22 2.70 7.12 -5.93
C ILE A 22 3.14 5.84 -5.24
N VAL A 23 3.04 5.81 -3.91
CA VAL A 23 3.29 4.59 -3.15
C VAL A 23 2.09 4.23 -2.30
N TYR A 24 1.59 3.01 -2.47
CA TYR A 24 0.49 2.47 -1.68
C TYR A 24 0.98 1.72 -0.45
N SER A 25 0.28 1.92 0.66
CA SER A 25 0.42 1.15 1.90
C SER A 25 -0.97 0.78 2.40
N LEU A 26 -1.59 -0.19 1.75
CA LEU A 26 -3.00 -0.57 1.92
C LEU A 26 -3.16 -2.09 2.10
N CYS A 27 -4.40 -2.55 2.25
CA CYS A 27 -4.82 -3.97 2.26
C CYS A 27 -4.59 -4.77 3.54
N THR A 28 -4.00 -4.19 4.59
CA THR A 28 -3.94 -4.82 5.92
C THR A 28 -5.32 -5.26 6.43
N ASN A 29 -6.31 -4.36 6.35
CA ASN A 29 -7.67 -4.65 6.81
C ASN A 29 -8.46 -5.48 5.79
N ASP A 30 -8.27 -5.19 4.50
CA ASP A 30 -8.97 -5.84 3.40
C ASP A 30 -8.69 -7.34 3.38
N VAL A 31 -7.42 -7.75 3.47
CA VAL A 31 -7.08 -9.18 3.57
C VAL A 31 -7.76 -9.81 4.79
N GLY A 32 -7.82 -9.10 5.92
CA GLY A 32 -8.47 -9.60 7.14
C GLY A 32 -10.00 -9.67 7.10
N ASN A 33 -10.64 -8.99 6.15
CA ASN A 33 -12.10 -8.83 6.08
C ASN A 33 -12.74 -9.50 4.86
N ILE A 34 -12.04 -9.54 3.74
CA ILE A 34 -12.53 -10.08 2.46
C ILE A 34 -11.58 -11.12 1.84
N GLY A 35 -10.42 -11.37 2.47
CA GLY A 35 -9.43 -12.35 2.00
C GLY A 35 -8.49 -11.82 0.92
N ALA A 36 -7.37 -12.53 0.73
CA ALA A 36 -6.29 -12.12 -0.17
C ALA A 36 -6.73 -11.98 -1.63
N THR A 37 -7.50 -12.96 -2.15
CA THR A 37 -7.94 -12.99 -3.55
C THR A 37 -8.92 -11.85 -3.89
N ALA A 38 -9.76 -11.43 -2.96
CA ALA A 38 -10.66 -10.29 -3.18
C ALA A 38 -9.89 -8.97 -3.09
N ALA A 39 -9.00 -8.84 -2.10
CA ALA A 39 -8.18 -7.66 -1.91
C ALA A 39 -7.27 -7.38 -3.14
N ILE A 40 -6.68 -8.40 -3.76
CA ILE A 40 -5.81 -8.19 -4.94
C ILE A 40 -6.59 -7.67 -6.16
N LYS A 41 -7.87 -8.04 -6.31
CA LYS A 41 -8.72 -7.49 -7.38
C LYS A 41 -8.93 -5.99 -7.22
N GLN A 42 -9.16 -5.53 -5.99
CA GLN A 42 -9.26 -4.10 -5.69
C GLN A 42 -7.94 -3.35 -5.93
N CYS A 43 -6.79 -4.00 -5.66
CA CYS A 43 -5.49 -3.43 -5.98
C CYS A 43 -5.36 -3.15 -7.48
N ARG A 44 -5.75 -4.11 -8.33
CA ARG A 44 -5.76 -3.95 -9.79
C ARG A 44 -6.64 -2.79 -10.24
N GLU A 45 -7.86 -2.70 -9.72
CA GLU A 45 -8.79 -1.60 -10.03
C GLU A 45 -8.18 -0.25 -9.66
N LEU A 46 -7.55 -0.15 -8.49
CA LEU A 46 -6.89 1.07 -8.04
C LEU A 46 -5.70 1.47 -8.93
N ILE A 47 -4.86 0.52 -9.34
CA ILE A 47 -3.73 0.79 -10.25
C ILE A 47 -4.24 1.30 -11.61
N ASN A 48 -5.29 0.68 -12.16
CA ASN A 48 -5.89 1.15 -13.42
C ASN A 48 -6.42 2.58 -13.29
N LEU A 49 -7.20 2.85 -12.24
CA LEU A 49 -7.74 4.18 -11.97
C LEU A 49 -6.63 5.22 -11.79
N THR A 50 -5.53 4.86 -11.12
CA THR A 50 -4.39 5.74 -10.89
C THR A 50 -3.71 6.15 -12.19
N ARG A 51 -3.55 5.20 -13.12
CA ARG A 51 -2.99 5.51 -14.44
C ARG A 51 -3.89 6.38 -15.29
N GLU A 52 -5.21 6.19 -15.17
CA GLU A 52 -6.20 7.03 -15.85
C GLU A 52 -6.16 8.47 -15.34
N LEU A 53 -6.11 8.65 -14.02
CA LEU A 53 -6.13 9.98 -13.39
C LEU A 53 -4.78 10.69 -13.46
N PHE A 54 -3.67 9.95 -13.48
CA PHE A 54 -2.30 10.48 -13.48
C PHE A 54 -1.49 9.93 -14.66
N PRO A 55 -1.82 10.28 -15.92
CA PRO A 55 -1.16 9.72 -17.11
C PRO A 55 0.33 10.10 -17.24
N LYS A 56 0.80 11.10 -16.49
CA LYS A 56 2.21 11.53 -16.44
C LYS A 56 2.99 10.87 -15.29
N LEU A 57 2.34 10.04 -14.46
CA LEU A 57 2.98 9.36 -13.35
C LEU A 57 4.10 8.45 -13.86
N GLN A 58 5.31 8.60 -13.32
CA GLN A 58 6.48 7.84 -13.76
C GLN A 58 6.55 6.48 -13.06
N GLU A 59 6.22 6.43 -11.77
CA GLU A 59 6.38 5.23 -10.97
C GLU A 59 5.22 4.99 -10.01
N ILE A 60 4.88 3.71 -9.85
CA ILE A 60 3.99 3.24 -8.79
C ILE A 60 4.78 2.25 -7.95
N GLY A 61 4.72 2.41 -6.64
CA GLY A 61 5.21 1.46 -5.65
C GLY A 61 4.07 0.92 -4.78
N TRP A 62 4.26 -0.28 -4.24
CA TRP A 62 3.34 -0.85 -3.24
C TRP A 62 4.12 -1.51 -2.11
N ILE A 63 3.87 -1.09 -0.87
CA ILE A 63 4.49 -1.67 0.32
C ILE A 63 3.86 -3.02 0.61
N ALA A 64 4.67 -4.09 0.59
CA ALA A 64 4.23 -5.42 0.97
C ALA A 64 3.75 -5.45 2.43
N LEU A 65 2.73 -6.26 2.72
CA LEU A 65 2.21 -6.40 4.07
C LEU A 65 3.29 -6.95 5.01
N SER A 66 3.43 -6.30 6.16
CA SER A 66 4.29 -6.78 7.24
C SER A 66 3.65 -7.96 7.96
N PRO A 67 4.43 -8.83 8.63
CA PRO A 67 3.87 -9.92 9.42
C PRO A 67 2.80 -9.43 10.40
N ARG A 68 1.77 -10.24 10.61
CA ARG A 68 0.67 -9.95 11.52
C ARG A 68 0.40 -11.16 12.40
N SER A 69 0.22 -10.91 13.69
CA SER A 69 -0.19 -11.89 14.69
C SER A 69 -1.49 -11.50 15.40
N LYS A 70 -2.01 -10.29 15.17
CA LYS A 70 -3.36 -9.90 15.62
C LYS A 70 -4.42 -10.64 14.79
N PRO A 71 -5.40 -11.34 15.38
CA PRO A 71 -6.48 -11.95 14.61
C PRO A 71 -7.28 -10.88 13.84
N SER A 72 -8.01 -11.31 12.81
CA SER A 72 -8.93 -10.47 12.04
C SER A 72 -10.38 -10.97 12.19
N ARG A 73 -11.29 -10.38 11.42
CA ARG A 73 -12.68 -10.83 11.37
C ARG A 73 -12.81 -12.25 10.79
N LEU A 74 -12.02 -12.56 9.76
CA LEU A 74 -12.09 -13.85 9.05
C LEU A 74 -11.12 -14.91 9.59
N TYR A 75 -10.03 -14.49 10.23
CA TYR A 75 -8.89 -15.36 10.48
C TYR A 75 -8.37 -15.22 11.90
N ASN A 76 -7.97 -16.33 12.49
CA ASN A 76 -7.18 -16.31 13.72
C ASN A 76 -5.74 -15.82 13.46
N SER A 77 -4.93 -15.73 14.53
CA SER A 77 -3.56 -15.23 14.49
C SER A 77 -2.59 -16.02 13.61
N GLU A 78 -2.78 -17.32 13.45
CA GLU A 78 -1.93 -18.17 12.60
C GLU A 78 -2.38 -18.06 11.13
N GLU A 79 -3.69 -18.17 10.91
CA GLU A 79 -4.31 -18.09 9.58
C GLU A 79 -4.04 -16.75 8.89
N ILE A 80 -4.16 -15.63 9.63
CA ILE A 80 -3.96 -14.29 9.05
C ILE A 80 -2.55 -14.11 8.51
N GLY A 81 -1.54 -14.71 9.14
CA GLY A 81 -0.15 -14.68 8.68
C GLY A 81 0.01 -15.38 7.34
N ILE A 82 -0.63 -16.55 7.17
CA ILE A 82 -0.65 -17.30 5.91
C ILE A 82 -1.33 -16.47 4.81
N HIS A 83 -2.45 -15.82 5.13
CA HIS A 83 -3.16 -14.98 4.16
C HIS A 83 -2.40 -13.72 3.77
N TYR A 84 -1.63 -13.13 4.67
CA TYR A 84 -0.74 -12.00 4.34
C TYR A 84 0.40 -12.45 3.43
N HIS A 85 0.98 -13.62 3.69
CA HIS A 85 1.99 -14.20 2.80
C HIS A 85 1.44 -14.45 1.40
N HIS A 86 0.28 -15.10 1.32
CA HIS A 86 -0.41 -15.34 0.04
C HIS A 86 -0.74 -14.02 -0.67
N PHE A 87 -1.28 -13.02 0.02
CA PHE A 87 -1.51 -11.71 -0.57
C PHE A 87 -0.23 -11.08 -1.15
N ASN A 88 0.88 -11.14 -0.43
CA ASN A 88 2.16 -10.60 -0.91
C ASN A 88 2.70 -11.36 -2.14
N GLN A 89 2.44 -12.66 -2.27
CA GLN A 89 2.76 -13.42 -3.49
C GLN A 89 1.92 -12.94 -4.68
N LEU A 90 0.60 -12.82 -4.49
CA LEU A 90 -0.31 -12.30 -5.51
C LEU A 90 0.03 -10.85 -5.91
N LEU A 91 0.43 -10.03 -4.94
CA LEU A 91 0.85 -8.65 -5.17
C LEU A 91 2.14 -8.60 -6.01
N ALA A 92 3.09 -9.50 -5.76
CA ALA A 92 4.31 -9.58 -6.58
C ALA A 92 4.04 -10.03 -8.02
N GLU A 93 3.09 -10.95 -8.23
CA GLU A 93 2.62 -11.33 -9.57
C GLU A 93 1.93 -10.15 -10.26
N LEU A 94 1.03 -9.45 -9.56
CA LEU A 94 0.36 -8.27 -10.07
C LEU A 94 1.34 -7.15 -10.39
N GLY A 95 2.38 -6.96 -9.57
CA GLY A 95 3.45 -5.98 -9.79
C GLY A 95 4.18 -6.22 -11.11
N LYS A 96 4.49 -7.48 -11.42
CA LYS A 96 5.10 -7.86 -12.71
C LYS A 96 4.14 -7.63 -13.87
N GLU A 97 2.89 -8.06 -13.73
CA GLU A 97 1.88 -7.96 -14.78
C GLU A 97 1.58 -6.51 -15.13
N MET A 98 1.40 -5.68 -14.10
CA MET A 98 0.99 -4.29 -14.26
C MET A 98 2.17 -3.34 -14.28
N ASN A 99 3.42 -3.78 -14.15
CA ASN A 99 4.61 -2.93 -14.10
C ASN A 99 4.56 -1.86 -12.99
N PHE A 100 4.59 -2.32 -11.73
CA PHE A 100 4.83 -1.48 -10.55
C PHE A 100 5.75 -2.18 -9.55
N ASP A 101 6.46 -1.39 -8.74
CA ASP A 101 7.48 -1.89 -7.81
C ASP A 101 6.86 -2.39 -6.50
N ILE A 102 7.33 -3.53 -5.99
CA ILE A 102 6.98 -4.00 -4.64
C ILE A 102 8.07 -3.60 -3.66
N ILE A 103 7.68 -2.89 -2.60
CA ILE A 103 8.59 -2.40 -1.57
C ILE A 103 8.49 -3.31 -0.35
N TYR A 104 9.54 -4.07 -0.09
CA TYR A 104 9.64 -4.91 1.10
C TYR A 104 10.32 -4.15 2.23
N ALA A 105 9.54 -3.76 3.24
CA ALA A 105 10.06 -3.12 4.46
C ALA A 105 10.81 -4.09 5.39
N ASN A 106 10.78 -5.41 5.09
CA ASN A 106 11.46 -6.47 5.83
C ASN A 106 11.21 -6.44 7.34
N LEU A 107 9.99 -6.09 7.75
CA LEU A 107 9.60 -6.16 9.16
C LEU A 107 9.46 -7.61 9.62
N GLN A 108 9.85 -7.87 10.86
CA GLN A 108 9.76 -9.15 11.54
C GLN A 108 8.84 -9.00 12.76
N THR A 109 8.45 -10.10 13.39
CA THR A 109 7.53 -10.05 14.53
C THR A 109 8.05 -9.18 15.69
N GLN A 110 9.37 -9.14 15.95
CA GLN A 110 9.93 -8.25 16.98
C GLN A 110 9.86 -6.75 16.63
N HIS A 111 9.56 -6.42 15.37
CA HIS A 111 9.41 -5.05 14.89
C HIS A 111 7.97 -4.53 15.05
N LEU A 112 7.03 -5.39 15.47
CA LEU A 112 5.64 -5.03 15.69
C LEU A 112 5.44 -4.42 17.08
N HIS A 113 4.43 -3.56 17.16
CA HIS A 113 3.83 -3.14 18.42
C HIS A 113 3.21 -4.35 19.14
N ILE A 114 2.99 -4.21 20.45
CA ILE A 114 2.42 -5.28 21.29
C ILE A 114 1.02 -5.74 20.82
N ASP A 115 0.34 -4.94 20.00
CA ASP A 115 -0.93 -5.34 19.39
C ASP A 115 -0.80 -6.39 18.28
N GLY A 116 0.42 -6.71 17.83
CA GLY A 116 0.69 -7.71 16.80
C GLY A 116 0.21 -7.33 15.40
N LEU A 117 -0.04 -6.04 15.14
CA LEU A 117 -0.54 -5.53 13.87
C LEU A 117 0.29 -4.36 13.35
N HIS A 118 0.47 -3.33 14.19
CA HIS A 118 1.13 -2.11 13.76
C HIS A 118 2.64 -2.23 13.95
N PRO A 119 3.46 -1.59 13.11
CA PRO A 119 4.88 -1.43 13.40
C PRO A 119 5.08 -0.68 14.72
N SER A 120 6.14 -1.03 15.46
CA SER A 120 6.62 -0.19 16.56
C SER A 120 7.09 1.17 16.03
N ILE A 121 7.21 2.18 16.90
CA ILE A 121 7.68 3.52 16.51
C ILE A 121 9.06 3.46 15.83
N SER A 122 9.97 2.63 16.35
CA SER A 122 11.31 2.46 15.77
C SER A 122 11.26 1.80 14.39
N SER A 123 10.37 0.82 14.20
CA SER A 123 10.21 0.09 12.93
C SER A 123 9.43 0.86 11.87
N GLY A 124 8.51 1.73 12.25
CA GLY A 124 7.83 2.63 11.30
C GLY A 124 8.81 3.57 10.59
N ARG A 125 9.90 3.98 11.26
CA ARG A 125 10.96 4.77 10.61
C ARG A 125 11.69 3.98 9.53
N ASN A 126 11.89 2.67 9.73
CA ASN A 126 12.52 1.82 8.71
C ASN A 126 11.66 1.71 7.44
N GLN A 127 10.34 1.65 7.58
CA GLN A 127 9.42 1.70 6.43
C GLN A 127 9.60 3.00 5.62
N MET A 128 9.75 4.14 6.30
CA MET A 128 10.02 5.43 5.63
C MET A 128 11.36 5.46 4.88
N HIS A 129 12.40 4.81 5.41
CA HIS A 129 13.70 4.72 4.71
C HIS A 129 13.61 3.91 3.40
N CYS A 130 12.80 2.84 3.36
CA CYS A 130 12.55 2.09 2.13
C CYS A 130 11.85 2.94 1.06
N LEU A 131 10.92 3.80 1.47
CA LEU A 131 10.22 4.73 0.57
C LEU A 131 11.17 5.76 -0.05
N ILE A 132 12.11 6.29 0.75
CA ILE A 132 13.14 7.22 0.26
C ILE A 132 14.09 6.53 -0.74
N GLY A 133 14.32 5.22 -0.60
CA GLY A 133 15.12 4.44 -1.57
C GLY A 133 14.47 4.35 -2.94
N LEU A 134 13.13 4.29 -3.02
CA LEU A 134 12.39 4.29 -4.27
C LEU A 134 12.53 5.64 -4.98
N THR A 135 12.33 6.74 -4.25
CA THR A 135 12.42 8.08 -4.86
C THR A 135 13.83 8.42 -5.34
N LYS A 136 14.88 7.91 -4.70
CA LYS A 136 16.27 8.12 -5.17
C LYS A 136 16.59 7.48 -6.53
N ARG A 137 15.90 6.39 -6.92
CA ARG A 137 16.11 5.76 -8.25
C ARG A 137 15.65 6.65 -9.41
N LEU A 138 14.82 7.65 -9.16
CA LEU A 138 14.27 8.55 -10.18
C LEU A 138 15.07 9.83 -10.39
N TYR A 139 16.00 10.15 -9.48
CA TYR A 139 16.80 11.37 -9.52
C TYR A 139 18.31 11.11 -9.70
N CYS A 140 18.69 9.91 -10.13
CA CYS A 140 20.06 9.51 -10.48
C CYS A 140 20.07 8.95 -11.91
#